data_AF-A0A957NLD6-F1
#
_entry.id   AF-A0A957NLD6-F1
#
_cell.length_a   1.000
_cell.length_b   1.000
_cell.length_c   1.000
_cell.angle_alpha   90.00
_cell.angle_beta   90.00
_cell.angle_gamma   90.00
#
_symmetry.space_group_name_H-M   'P 1'
#
loop_
_entity.id
_entity.type
_entity.pdbx_description
1 polymer ?
#
loop_
_entity_poly.entity_id
_entity_poly.type
_entity_poly.pdbx_seq_one_letter_code
_entity_poly.pdbx_strand_id
1 'polypeptide(L)'
;MSMQTFDASRTDAVWTTPGFPHRLAASGIWLPLAVYLVTAMLYLLAVPPLEGFDAVAHMNAINFYRKEQRLPLFDRPTGDFSYELIAQPPLYHSLAALATAWLPYDDADQYVHESVNRYFPERSQRQSVVLPQMPAAVNRAMLVARLVSLLGGILTVSATWLWVRTALPDEPWLPTAVTATV
;
A
#
# COMPACT_ATOMS: atom_id res chain seq x y z
N MET A 1 -27.49 -37.12 52.77
CA MET A 1 -27.61 -36.24 51.59
C MET A 1 -27.52 -34.82 52.13
N SER A 2 -26.32 -34.25 52.14
CA SER A 2 -26.01 -32.96 52.79
C SER A 2 -26.10 -31.84 51.76
N MET A 3 -26.92 -30.83 52.05
CA MET A 3 -27.22 -29.71 51.17
C MET A 3 -26.19 -28.60 51.46
N GLN A 4 -25.23 -28.40 50.55
CA GLN A 4 -24.30 -27.28 50.62
C GLN A 4 -25.05 -25.99 50.29
N THR A 5 -25.15 -25.09 51.27
CA THR A 5 -25.65 -23.74 51.11
C THR A 5 -24.61 -22.88 50.39
N PHE A 6 -25.02 -22.30 49.26
CA PHE A 6 -24.23 -21.38 48.45
C PHE A 6 -24.13 -20.03 49.18
N ASP A 7 -22.91 -19.61 49.51
CA ASP A 7 -22.60 -18.33 50.16
C ASP A 7 -22.47 -17.24 49.10
N ALA A 8 -23.44 -16.32 49.08
CA ALA A 8 -23.54 -15.21 48.12
C ALA A 8 -22.76 -13.95 48.55
N SER A 9 -21.94 -14.00 49.59
CA SER A 9 -21.27 -12.80 50.15
C SER A 9 -19.94 -12.40 49.48
N ARG A 10 -19.60 -12.96 48.31
CA ARG A 10 -18.32 -12.70 47.61
C ARG A 10 -18.52 -11.90 46.32
N THR A 11 -18.95 -10.65 46.43
CA THR A 11 -19.10 -9.72 45.28
C THR A 11 -18.18 -8.50 45.33
N ASP A 12 -17.10 -8.54 46.12
CA ASP A 12 -16.13 -7.43 46.19
C ASP A 12 -14.95 -7.65 45.24
N ALA A 13 -15.22 -8.18 44.05
CA ALA A 13 -14.27 -8.07 42.94
C ALA A 13 -14.33 -6.61 42.44
N VAL A 14 -13.66 -5.74 43.19
CA VAL A 14 -13.30 -4.39 42.74
C VAL A 14 -12.56 -4.58 41.43
N TRP A 15 -13.23 -4.30 40.33
CA TRP A 15 -12.62 -4.12 39.03
C TRP A 15 -11.75 -2.86 39.12
N THR A 16 -10.59 -2.99 39.75
CA THR A 16 -9.53 -1.99 39.61
C THR A 16 -9.14 -2.04 38.16
N THR A 17 -9.70 -1.14 37.34
CA THR A 17 -9.15 -0.83 36.03
C THR A 17 -7.66 -0.58 36.22
N PRO A 18 -6.76 -1.41 35.66
CA PRO A 18 -5.35 -1.10 35.69
C PRO A 18 -5.21 0.26 35.02
N GLY A 19 -4.80 1.26 35.79
CA GLY A 19 -4.55 2.58 35.25
C GLY A 19 -3.49 2.42 34.17
N PHE A 20 -3.85 2.72 32.92
CA PHE A 20 -2.89 2.74 31.80
C PHE A 20 -1.70 3.60 32.22
N PRO A 21 -0.49 3.05 32.39
CA PRO A 21 0.68 3.87 32.62
C PRO A 21 0.95 4.70 31.36
N HIS A 22 0.46 5.94 31.36
CA HIS A 22 0.48 6.87 30.23
C HIS A 22 1.86 7.45 29.89
N ARG A 23 2.98 6.85 30.33
CA ARG A 23 4.29 7.51 30.19
C ARG A 23 5.36 6.57 29.64
N LEU A 24 5.74 6.91 28.39
CA LEU A 24 6.94 6.52 27.63
C LEU A 24 6.87 5.08 27.08
N ALA A 25 6.65 4.81 25.80
CA ALA A 25 7.37 5.34 24.65
C ALA A 25 6.46 5.48 23.40
N ALA A 26 5.91 6.68 23.16
CA ALA A 26 5.32 7.01 21.85
C ALA A 26 6.38 7.10 20.73
N SER A 27 7.66 6.90 21.05
CA SER A 27 8.80 7.04 20.13
C SER A 27 9.16 5.78 19.36
N GLY A 28 8.57 4.61 19.68
CA GLY A 28 8.97 3.33 19.08
C GLY A 28 8.70 3.22 17.57
N ILE A 29 7.74 3.97 17.03
CA ILE A 29 7.38 3.95 15.60
C ILE A 29 8.41 4.65 14.71
N TRP A 30 9.18 5.61 15.24
CA TRP A 30 10.00 6.48 14.40
C TRP A 30 11.11 5.74 13.68
N LEU A 31 11.74 4.75 14.33
CA LEU A 31 12.79 3.95 13.71
C LEU A 31 12.28 3.12 12.52
N PRO A 32 11.27 2.23 12.67
CA PRO A 32 10.77 1.47 11.53
C PRO A 32 10.18 2.37 10.45
N LEU A 33 9.49 3.46 10.81
CA LEU A 33 8.99 4.43 9.84
C LEU A 33 10.13 5.11 9.06
N ALA A 34 11.21 5.52 9.73
CA ALA A 34 12.37 6.11 9.07
C ALA A 34 13.06 5.10 8.13
N VAL A 35 13.25 3.86 8.57
CA VAL A 35 13.81 2.78 7.74
C VAL A 35 12.92 2.53 6.51
N TYR A 36 11.61 2.44 6.69
CA TYR A 36 10.64 2.33 5.60
C TYR A 36 10.77 3.50 4.60
N LEU A 37 10.73 4.74 5.09
CA LEU A 37 10.80 5.94 4.25
C LEU A 37 12.11 6.04 3.46
N VAL A 38 13.25 5.76 4.11
CA VAL A 38 14.55 5.75 3.43
C VAL A 38 14.58 4.67 2.36
N THR A 39 14.10 3.46 2.66
CA THR A 39 14.08 2.34 1.71
C THR A 39 13.16 2.64 0.53
N ALA A 40 11.95 3.15 0.79
CA ALA A 40 10.99 3.54 -0.24
C ALA A 40 11.53 4.66 -1.13
N MET A 41 12.24 5.63 -0.55
CA MET A 41 12.86 6.72 -1.31
C MET A 41 14.03 6.22 -2.17
N LEU A 42 14.89 5.36 -1.61
CA LEU A 42 15.96 4.72 -2.38
C LEU A 42 15.41 3.89 -3.54
N TYR A 43 14.34 3.14 -3.31
CA TYR A 43 13.63 2.41 -4.36
C TYR A 43 13.07 3.34 -5.44
N LEU A 44 12.40 4.43 -5.03
CA LEU A 44 11.84 5.43 -5.95
C LEU A 44 12.89 6.06 -6.85
N LEU A 45 14.09 6.33 -6.31
CA LEU A 45 15.20 6.97 -7.01
C LEU A 45 16.03 5.99 -7.87
N ALA A 46 16.22 4.76 -7.39
CA ALA A 46 17.08 3.77 -8.03
C ALA A 46 16.36 2.95 -9.11
N VAL A 47 15.04 2.75 -8.97
CA VAL A 47 14.26 1.90 -9.87
C VAL A 47 13.53 2.75 -10.91
N PRO A 48 13.89 2.63 -12.21
CA PRO A 48 13.21 3.37 -13.27
C PRO A 48 11.69 3.14 -13.27
N PRO A 49 10.89 4.13 -13.73
CA PRO A 49 9.47 3.91 -14.01
C PRO A 49 9.29 2.71 -14.94
N LEU A 50 8.20 1.96 -14.75
CA LEU A 50 7.81 0.77 -15.52
C LEU A 50 8.66 -0.49 -15.35
N GLU A 51 9.77 -0.44 -14.59
CA GLU A 51 10.66 -1.60 -14.41
C GLU A 51 10.03 -2.73 -13.56
N GLY A 52 9.02 -2.40 -12.75
CA GLY A 52 8.28 -3.37 -11.96
C GLY A 52 7.45 -4.30 -12.84
N PHE A 53 7.29 -5.56 -12.40
CA PHE A 53 6.64 -6.62 -13.17
C PHE A 53 5.22 -6.27 -13.66
N ASP A 54 4.48 -5.57 -12.80
CA ASP A 54 3.08 -5.18 -12.96
C ASP A 54 2.92 -3.69 -13.27
N ALA A 55 4.02 -2.94 -13.39
CA ALA A 55 3.98 -1.47 -13.45
C ALA A 55 3.21 -0.95 -14.68
N VAL A 56 3.33 -1.62 -15.82
CA VAL A 56 2.56 -1.31 -17.03
C VAL A 56 1.07 -1.55 -16.81
N ALA A 57 0.70 -2.68 -16.21
CA ALA A 57 -0.70 -3.03 -15.94
C ALA A 57 -1.33 -2.05 -14.93
N HIS A 58 -0.60 -1.69 -13.86
CA HIS A 58 -1.03 -0.66 -12.92
C HIS A 58 -1.25 0.69 -13.60
N MET A 59 -0.31 1.12 -14.45
CA MET A 59 -0.42 2.41 -15.14
C MET A 59 -1.61 2.44 -16.10
N ASN A 60 -1.86 1.35 -16.84
CA ASN A 60 -3.04 1.20 -17.68
C ASN A 60 -4.32 1.27 -16.87
N ALA A 61 -4.40 0.56 -15.75
CA ALA A 61 -5.58 0.58 -14.87
C ALA A 61 -5.84 1.99 -14.28
N ILE A 62 -4.79 2.70 -13.87
CA ILE A 62 -4.90 4.10 -13.42
C ILE A 62 -5.42 5.01 -14.55
N ASN A 63 -4.88 4.86 -15.76
CA ASN A 63 -5.31 5.63 -16.92
C ASN A 63 -6.79 5.34 -17.27
N PHE A 64 -7.22 4.08 -17.18
CA PHE A 64 -8.60 3.66 -17.37
C PHE A 64 -9.54 4.35 -16.36
N TYR A 65 -9.27 4.27 -15.06
CA TYR A 65 -10.12 4.92 -14.06
C TYR A 65 -10.18 6.44 -14.23
N ARG A 66 -9.09 7.09 -14.66
CA ARG A 66 -9.09 8.53 -14.95
C ARG A 66 -9.99 8.85 -16.16
N LYS A 67 -9.83 8.13 -17.27
CA LYS A 67 -10.54 8.37 -18.54
C LYS A 67 -12.01 7.97 -18.49
N GLU A 68 -12.27 6.76 -18.02
CA GLU A 68 -13.56 6.09 -18.16
C GLU A 68 -14.49 6.36 -16.97
N GLN A 69 -13.94 6.72 -15.81
CA GLN A 69 -14.68 7.08 -14.59
C GLN A 69 -15.78 6.07 -14.20
N ARG A 70 -15.55 4.79 -14.49
CA ARG A 70 -16.48 3.69 -14.24
C ARG A 70 -15.73 2.46 -13.78
N LEU A 71 -16.48 1.49 -13.26
CA LEU A 71 -15.91 0.17 -12.99
C LEU A 71 -15.63 -0.59 -14.30
N PRO A 72 -14.52 -1.34 -14.35
CA PRO A 72 -14.21 -2.19 -15.48
C PRO A 72 -15.24 -3.31 -15.63
N LEU A 73 -15.44 -3.76 -16.87
CA LEU A 73 -16.25 -4.95 -17.14
C LEU A 73 -15.37 -6.20 -16.92
N PHE A 74 -15.98 -7.27 -16.44
CA PHE A 74 -15.29 -8.55 -16.31
C PHE A 74 -15.32 -9.29 -17.65
N ASP A 75 -14.49 -8.85 -18.60
CA ASP A 75 -14.42 -9.41 -19.95
C ASP A 75 -12.97 -9.53 -20.46
N ARG A 76 -12.79 -10.26 -21.57
CA ARG A 76 -11.46 -10.47 -22.17
C ARG A 76 -10.81 -9.15 -22.61
N PRO A 77 -11.50 -8.24 -23.33
CA PRO A 77 -10.90 -6.97 -23.75
C PRO A 77 -10.33 -6.15 -22.58
N THR A 78 -11.04 -6.11 -21.45
CA THR A 78 -10.56 -5.41 -20.25
C THR A 78 -9.29 -6.08 -19.69
N GLY A 79 -9.28 -7.41 -19.63
CA GLY A 79 -8.12 -8.18 -19.13
C GLY A 79 -6.89 -8.04 -20.03
N ASP A 80 -7.10 -8.01 -21.34
CA ASP A 80 -6.03 -7.81 -22.33
C ASP A 80 -5.45 -6.39 -22.26
N PHE A 81 -6.28 -5.39 -21.97
CA PHE A 81 -5.82 -4.01 -21.73
C PHE A 81 -5.00 -3.88 -20.44
N SER A 82 -5.51 -4.46 -19.36
CA SER A 82 -4.79 -4.57 -18.09
C SER A 82 -5.42 -5.62 -17.18
N TYR A 83 -4.66 -6.67 -16.88
CA TYR A 83 -5.13 -7.71 -15.94
C TYR A 83 -5.39 -7.16 -14.53
N GLU A 84 -4.76 -6.03 -14.18
CA GLU A 84 -4.95 -5.32 -12.90
C GLU A 84 -6.38 -4.78 -12.73
N LEU A 85 -7.08 -4.48 -13.83
CA LEU A 85 -8.50 -4.06 -13.79
C LEU A 85 -9.44 -5.19 -13.35
N ILE A 86 -8.99 -6.43 -13.45
CA ILE A 86 -9.78 -7.63 -13.15
C ILE A 86 -9.31 -8.28 -11.86
N ALA A 87 -7.99 -8.39 -11.69
CA ALA A 87 -7.37 -9.16 -10.61
C ALA A 87 -7.34 -8.42 -9.27
N GLN A 88 -7.27 -7.08 -9.29
CA GLN A 88 -7.11 -6.29 -8.08
C GLN A 88 -8.35 -5.46 -7.73
N PRO A 89 -8.61 -5.25 -6.42
CA PRO A 89 -9.58 -4.25 -5.97
C PRO A 89 -9.23 -2.83 -6.47
N PRO A 90 -10.24 -1.99 -6.75
CA PRO A 90 -10.05 -0.72 -7.46
C PRO A 90 -9.42 0.39 -6.62
N LEU A 91 -9.27 0.22 -5.30
CA LEU A 91 -8.98 1.30 -4.37
C LEU A 91 -7.67 2.03 -4.72
N TYR A 92 -6.58 1.29 -4.90
CA TYR A 92 -5.28 1.88 -5.23
C TYR A 92 -5.34 2.64 -6.57
N HIS A 93 -5.83 1.99 -7.63
CA HIS A 93 -5.85 2.60 -8.96
C HIS A 93 -6.80 3.80 -9.04
N SER A 94 -7.92 3.77 -8.30
CA SER A 94 -8.87 4.88 -8.22
C SER A 94 -8.28 6.09 -7.49
N LEU A 95 -7.57 5.86 -6.37
CA LEU A 95 -6.89 6.93 -5.64
C LEU A 95 -5.76 7.55 -6.46
N ALA A 96 -4.97 6.71 -7.14
CA ALA A 96 -3.93 7.18 -8.04
C ALA A 96 -4.50 7.95 -9.23
N ALA A 97 -5.60 7.49 -9.84
CA ALA A 97 -6.30 8.19 -10.91
C ALA A 97 -6.84 9.55 -10.46
N LEU A 98 -7.41 9.64 -9.26
CA LEU A 98 -7.85 10.89 -8.67
C LEU A 98 -6.68 11.85 -8.41
N ALA A 99 -5.59 11.36 -7.81
CA ALA A 99 -4.40 12.16 -7.51
C ALA A 99 -3.71 12.72 -8.76
N THR A 100 -3.95 12.09 -9.91
CA THR A 100 -3.38 12.46 -11.21
C THR A 100 -4.40 13.09 -12.16
N ALA A 101 -5.66 13.29 -11.74
CA ALA A 101 -6.75 13.75 -12.60
C ALA A 101 -6.50 15.10 -13.30
N TRP A 102 -5.61 15.94 -12.75
CA TRP A 102 -5.24 17.25 -13.28
C TRP A 102 -4.12 17.20 -14.33
N LEU A 103 -3.50 16.05 -14.57
CA LEU A 103 -2.40 15.88 -15.53
C LEU A 103 -2.95 15.47 -16.91
N PRO A 104 -2.46 16.06 -18.01
CA PRO A 104 -2.85 15.66 -19.37
C PRO A 104 -1.97 14.51 -19.85
N TYR A 105 -2.37 13.27 -19.57
CA TYR A 105 -1.65 12.05 -19.99
C TYR A 105 -2.61 10.99 -20.57
N ASP A 106 -3.48 11.41 -21.48
CA ASP A 106 -4.42 10.51 -22.16
C ASP A 106 -3.67 9.38 -22.87
N ASP A 107 -2.63 9.68 -23.64
CA ASP A 107 -1.92 8.67 -24.45
C ASP A 107 -0.93 7.80 -23.65
N ALA A 108 -1.02 7.79 -22.32
CA ALA A 108 -0.10 7.03 -21.49
C ALA A 108 -0.17 5.52 -21.73
N ASP A 109 -1.33 4.98 -22.08
CA ASP A 109 -1.50 3.56 -22.39
C ASP A 109 -0.68 3.14 -23.61
N GLN A 110 -0.65 3.97 -24.66
CA GLN A 110 0.22 3.73 -25.82
C GLN A 110 1.69 3.77 -25.41
N TYR A 111 2.11 4.79 -24.67
CA TYR A 111 3.50 4.97 -24.25
C TYR A 111 4.01 3.79 -23.40
N VAL A 112 3.22 3.33 -22.42
CA VAL A 112 3.64 2.20 -21.57
C VAL A 112 3.66 0.88 -22.34
N HIS A 113 2.79 0.71 -23.34
CA HIS A 113 2.83 -0.45 -24.24
C HIS A 113 4.12 -0.46 -25.08
N GLU A 114 4.51 0.70 -25.62
CA GLU A 114 5.76 0.85 -26.38
C GLU A 114 7.01 0.69 -25.52
N SER A 115 6.89 0.93 -24.21
CA SER A 115 7.97 0.78 -23.24
C SER A 115 8.23 -0.68 -22.87
N VAL A 116 7.39 -1.64 -23.28
CA VAL A 116 7.62 -3.07 -23.01
C VAL A 116 8.81 -3.58 -23.82
N ASN A 117 9.73 -4.26 -23.14
CA ASN A 117 10.95 -4.77 -23.74
C ASN A 117 10.68 -5.97 -24.66
N ARG A 118 10.65 -5.74 -25.96
CA ARG A 118 10.37 -6.78 -26.99
C ARG A 118 11.45 -7.86 -27.08
N TYR A 119 12.67 -7.59 -26.62
CA TYR A 119 13.76 -8.57 -26.64
C TYR A 119 13.66 -9.59 -25.51
N PHE A 120 12.83 -9.31 -24.50
CA PHE A 120 12.61 -10.19 -23.36
C PHE A 120 11.11 -10.30 -23.06
N PRO A 121 10.37 -11.04 -23.92
CA PRO A 121 8.91 -11.10 -23.87
C PRO A 121 8.35 -11.84 -22.64
N GLU A 122 9.18 -12.63 -21.94
CA GLU A 122 8.76 -13.44 -20.79
C GLU A 122 9.46 -12.96 -19.53
N ARG A 123 8.69 -12.69 -18.46
CA ARG A 123 9.07 -12.65 -17.02
C ARG A 123 10.55 -12.35 -16.68
N SER A 124 11.19 -11.46 -17.42
CA SER A 124 12.65 -11.28 -17.36
C SER A 124 13.03 -10.18 -16.41
N GLN A 125 14.32 -10.14 -16.09
CA GLN A 125 14.96 -8.93 -15.60
C GLN A 125 14.89 -7.88 -16.73
N ARG A 126 14.39 -6.67 -16.44
CA ARG A 126 14.19 -5.54 -17.37
C ARG A 126 13.03 -5.67 -18.34
N GLN A 127 11.82 -5.74 -17.79
CA GLN A 127 10.58 -5.78 -18.56
C GLN A 127 10.27 -4.48 -19.31
N SER A 128 10.88 -3.36 -18.92
CA SER A 128 10.63 -2.09 -19.55
C SER A 128 11.92 -1.39 -20.02
N VAL A 129 11.77 -0.53 -21.01
CA VAL A 129 12.80 0.42 -21.43
C VAL A 129 12.21 1.81 -21.27
N VAL A 130 12.94 2.69 -20.59
CA VAL A 130 12.58 4.12 -20.56
C VAL A 130 12.85 4.69 -21.95
N LEU A 131 11.78 5.06 -22.66
CA LEU A 131 11.91 5.65 -23.98
C LEU A 131 12.49 7.07 -23.87
N PRO A 132 13.38 7.48 -24.79
CA PRO A 132 14.08 8.77 -24.71
C PRO A 132 13.16 10.00 -24.81
N GLN A 133 11.90 9.81 -25.22
CA GLN A 133 10.90 10.88 -25.40
C GLN A 133 9.73 10.75 -24.43
N MET A 134 9.95 10.25 -23.21
CA MET A 134 8.88 10.14 -22.21
C MET A 134 8.18 11.48 -21.98
N PRO A 135 6.86 11.59 -22.23
CA PRO A 135 6.13 12.81 -21.93
C PRO A 135 6.21 13.13 -20.44
N ALA A 136 6.53 14.38 -20.11
CA ALA A 136 6.69 14.80 -18.72
C ALA A 136 5.43 14.55 -17.87
N ALA A 137 4.24 14.65 -18.47
CA ALA A 137 2.97 14.36 -17.79
C ALA A 137 2.83 12.88 -17.41
N VAL A 138 3.24 11.95 -18.29
CA VAL A 138 3.23 10.51 -18.01
C VAL A 138 4.20 10.18 -16.88
N ASN A 139 5.42 10.74 -16.93
CA ASN A 139 6.40 10.58 -15.85
C ASN A 139 5.88 11.10 -14.49
N ARG A 140 5.28 12.30 -14.48
CA ARG A 140 4.67 12.87 -13.27
C ARG A 140 3.54 12.00 -12.74
N ALA A 141 2.70 11.46 -13.62
CA ALA A 141 1.61 10.58 -13.22
C ALA A 141 2.14 9.30 -12.55
N MET A 142 3.20 8.69 -13.10
CA MET A 142 3.86 7.54 -12.48
C MET A 142 4.48 7.88 -11.12
N LEU A 143 5.12 9.04 -10.98
CA LEU A 143 5.65 9.51 -9.70
C LEU A 143 4.53 9.70 -8.66
N VAL A 144 3.42 10.34 -9.04
CA VAL A 144 2.26 10.51 -8.14
C VAL A 144 1.66 9.17 -7.73
N ALA A 145 1.52 8.21 -8.66
CA ALA A 145 1.04 6.87 -8.35
C ALA A 145 1.96 6.15 -7.34
N ARG A 146 3.28 6.27 -7.51
CA ARG A 146 4.26 5.75 -6.54
C ARG A 146 4.13 6.42 -5.17
N LEU A 147 3.85 7.73 -5.12
CA LEU A 147 3.60 8.43 -3.86
C LEU A 147 2.31 7.94 -3.18
N VAL A 148 1.26 7.64 -3.94
CA VAL A 148 0.03 7.01 -3.40
C VAL A 148 0.34 5.64 -2.79
N SER A 149 1.16 4.82 -3.47
CA SER A 149 1.61 3.54 -2.91
C SER A 149 2.45 3.72 -1.64
N LEU A 150 3.31 4.74 -1.59
CA LEU A 150 4.13 5.08 -0.43
C LEU A 150 3.24 5.46 0.77
N LEU A 151 2.20 6.27 0.55
CA LEU A 151 1.22 6.60 1.59
C LEU A 151 0.52 5.35 2.13
N GLY A 152 0.19 4.38 1.25
CA GLY A 152 -0.33 3.07 1.65
C GLY A 152 0.62 2.33 2.59
N GLY A 153 1.92 2.31 2.28
CA GLY A 153 2.91 1.67 3.16
C GLY A 153 3.12 2.41 4.49
N ILE A 154 3.09 3.75 4.51
CA ILE A 154 3.09 4.53 5.76
C ILE A 154 1.89 4.13 6.62
N LEU A 155 0.70 4.01 6.02
CA LEU A 155 -0.50 3.59 6.72
C LEU A 155 -0.34 2.18 7.29
N THR A 156 0.21 1.23 6.52
CA THR A 156 0.47 -0.14 6.99
C THR A 156 1.43 -0.18 8.17
N VAL A 157 2.57 0.52 8.09
CA VAL A 157 3.55 0.61 9.19
C VAL A 157 2.89 1.20 10.45
N SER A 158 2.14 2.29 10.28
CA SER A 158 1.47 2.98 11.38
C SER A 158 0.35 2.14 12.00
N ALA A 159 -0.45 1.48 11.17
CA ALA A 159 -1.55 0.64 11.61
C ALA A 159 -1.04 -0.60 12.35
N THR A 160 0.02 -1.25 11.86
CA THR A 160 0.65 -2.39 12.53
C THR A 160 1.17 -1.99 13.92
N TRP A 161 1.85 -0.85 14.01
CA TRP A 161 2.35 -0.35 15.29
C TRP A 161 1.21 -0.06 16.28
N LEU A 162 0.17 0.64 15.83
CA LEU A 162 -1.00 0.95 16.65
C LEU A 162 -1.76 -0.31 17.07
N TRP A 163 -1.89 -1.28 16.16
CA TRP A 163 -2.55 -2.55 16.43
C TRP A 163 -1.85 -3.31 17.56
N VAL A 164 -0.53 -3.53 17.45
CA VAL A 164 0.20 -4.27 18.50
C VAL A 164 0.21 -3.50 19.82
N ARG A 165 0.36 -2.17 19.78
CA ARG A 165 0.34 -1.34 20.99
C ARG A 165 -1.00 -1.38 21.71
N THR A 166 -2.11 -1.51 20.98
CA THR A 166 -3.46 -1.60 21.55
C THR A 166 -3.81 -3.01 22.01
N ALA A 167 -3.33 -4.04 21.29
CA ALA A 167 -3.59 -5.44 21.61
C ALA A 167 -2.73 -5.97 22.77
N LEU A 168 -1.48 -5.52 22.89
CA LEU A 168 -0.50 -6.01 23.87
C LEU A 168 0.17 -4.83 24.63
N PRO A 169 -0.60 -4.09 25.45
CA PRO A 169 -0.12 -2.87 26.09
C PRO A 169 1.01 -3.10 27.11
N ASP A 170 1.10 -4.30 27.70
CA ASP A 170 2.10 -4.65 28.71
C ASP A 170 3.48 -5.00 28.11
N GLU A 171 3.57 -5.12 26.78
CA GLU A 171 4.78 -5.55 26.07
C GLU A 171 5.31 -4.41 25.18
N PRO A 172 5.99 -3.39 25.75
CA PRO A 172 6.29 -2.13 25.05
C PRO A 172 7.28 -2.26 23.88
N TRP A 173 8.02 -3.37 23.80
CA TRP A 173 8.98 -3.64 22.73
C TRP A 173 8.34 -4.31 21.51
N LEU A 174 7.22 -5.03 21.69
CA LEU A 174 6.55 -5.78 20.63
C LEU A 174 6.05 -4.90 19.47
N PRO A 175 5.44 -3.72 19.69
CA PRO A 175 4.96 -2.88 18.58
C PRO A 175 6.05 -2.56 17.58
N THR A 176 7.23 -2.18 18.07
CA THR A 176 8.39 -1.89 17.22
C THR A 176 8.89 -3.15 16.50
N ALA A 177 9.03 -4.27 17.23
CA ALA A 177 9.54 -5.52 16.67
C ALA A 177 8.65 -6.07 15.55
N VAL A 178 7.33 -6.07 15.74
CA VAL A 178 6.38 -6.54 14.72
C VAL A 178 6.32 -5.59 13.54
N THR A 179 6.32 -4.28 13.79
CA THR A 179 6.33 -3.27 12.72
C THR A 179 7.59 -3.36 11.86
N ALA A 180 8.72 -3.84 12.40
CA ALA A 180 9.94 -4.04 11.62
C ALA A 180 9.87 -5.23 10.63
N THR A 181 8.84 -6.08 10.71
CA THR A 181 8.66 -7.24 9.81
C THR A 181 7.72 -6.99 8.63
N VAL A 182 7.04 -5.84 8.62
CA VAL A 182 6.13 -5.39 7.55
C VAL A 182 6.78 -4.28 6.74
#